data_AF-A0A7J7WEE4-F1
#
_entry.id   AF-A0A7J7WEE4-F1
#
_cell.length_a   1.000
_cell.length_b   1.000
_cell.length_c   1.000
_cell.angle_alpha   90.00
_cell.angle_beta   90.00
_cell.angle_gamma   90.00
#
_symmetry.space_group_name_H-M   'P 1'
#
loop_
_entity.id
_entity.type
_entity.pdbx_description
1 polymer ?
#
loop_
_entity_poly.entity_id
_entity_poly.type
_entity_poly.pdbx_seq_one_letter_code
_entity_poly.pdbx_strand_id
1 'polypeptide(L)'
;MQLTDFILKFPHSARQKYVRQAWEKADINTKWAATRWAKKIEAREKKAKMTDFDRYKVMKAKKMRNRIIKLEVKKLQKAALLKASPKKAPAAAKGAAAAAVAAAKVPGKR
;
A
#
# COMPACT_ATOMS: atom_id res chain seq x y z
N MET A 1 -19.48 0.68 26.25
CA MET A 1 -19.84 1.47 25.05
C MET A 1 -18.63 2.27 24.61
N GLN A 2 -18.32 2.32 23.31
CA GLN A 2 -17.28 3.19 22.76
C GLN A 2 -17.95 4.37 22.06
N LEU A 3 -17.57 5.60 22.44
CA LEU A 3 -18.17 6.81 21.88
C LEU A 3 -17.71 7.03 20.43
N THR A 4 -18.58 7.67 19.64
CA THR A 4 -18.30 8.09 18.27
C THR A 4 -18.37 9.61 18.18
N ASP A 5 -17.83 10.20 17.13
CA ASP A 5 -17.80 11.65 16.94
C ASP A 5 -19.17 12.26 16.52
N PHE A 6 -20.22 11.43 16.39
CA PHE A 6 -21.55 11.89 15.99
C PHE A 6 -22.33 12.45 17.19
N ILE A 7 -22.68 13.73 17.11
CA ILE A 7 -23.46 14.44 18.14
C ILE A 7 -24.85 14.75 17.58
N LEU A 8 -25.89 14.31 18.30
CA LEU A 8 -27.29 14.61 18.00
C LEU A 8 -27.84 15.60 19.03
N LYS A 9 -28.49 16.66 18.55
CA LYS A 9 -29.07 17.70 19.42
C LYS A 9 -30.57 17.43 19.62
N PHE A 10 -30.94 16.99 20.81
CA PHE A 10 -32.32 16.78 21.26
C PHE A 10 -32.42 17.04 22.78
N PRO A 11 -33.61 17.37 23.34
CA PRO A 11 -33.74 17.66 24.76
C PRO A 11 -33.45 16.42 25.61
N HIS A 12 -32.92 16.64 26.82
CA HIS A 12 -32.75 15.56 27.79
C HIS A 12 -34.08 14.85 28.05
N SER A 13 -34.07 13.52 28.14
CA SER A 13 -35.27 12.67 28.30
C SER A 13 -36.31 12.74 27.16
N ALA A 14 -35.87 13.06 25.93
CA ALA A 14 -36.74 12.99 24.75
C ALA A 14 -37.30 11.58 24.50
N ARG A 15 -38.57 11.49 24.09
CA ARG A 15 -39.21 10.23 23.67
C ARG A 15 -38.58 9.69 22.38
N GLN A 16 -38.60 8.36 22.21
CA GLN A 16 -38.01 7.65 21.06
C GLN A 16 -38.39 8.24 19.70
N LYS A 17 -39.64 8.70 19.52
CA LYS A 17 -40.12 9.34 18.30
C LYS A 17 -39.22 10.51 17.86
N TYR A 18 -38.85 11.38 18.79
CA TYR A 18 -38.03 12.56 18.48
C TYR A 18 -36.56 12.19 18.24
N VAL A 19 -36.03 11.19 18.96
CA VAL A 19 -34.68 10.67 18.72
C VAL A 19 -34.58 10.04 17.32
N ARG A 20 -35.57 9.25 16.91
CA ARG A 20 -35.65 8.67 15.56
C ARG A 20 -35.66 9.75 14.49
N GLN A 21 -36.52 10.76 14.64
CA GLN A 21 -36.57 11.88 13.70
C GLN A 21 -35.23 12.62 13.60
N ALA A 22 -34.55 12.86 14.73
CA ALA A 22 -33.22 13.48 14.73
C ALA A 22 -32.16 12.57 14.08
N TRP A 23 -32.23 11.26 14.29
CA TRP A 23 -31.33 10.26 13.71
C TRP A 23 -31.47 10.18 12.19
N GLU A 24 -32.71 10.11 11.70
CA GLU A 24 -33.03 10.08 10.27
C GLU A 24 -32.68 11.41 9.60
N LYS A 25 -33.03 12.55 10.23
CA LYS A 25 -32.67 13.89 9.73
C LYS A 25 -31.15 14.09 9.61
N ALA A 26 -30.38 13.55 10.55
CA ALA A 26 -28.93 13.65 10.55
C ALA A 26 -28.25 12.60 9.66
N ASP A 27 -29.02 11.64 9.11
CA ASP A 27 -28.56 10.53 8.27
C ASP A 27 -27.33 9.81 8.84
N ILE A 28 -27.43 9.44 10.12
CA ILE A 28 -26.28 8.86 10.86
C ILE A 28 -25.88 7.49 10.31
N ASN A 29 -26.83 6.71 9.80
CA ASN A 29 -26.53 5.36 9.30
C ASN A 29 -25.61 5.38 8.08
N THR A 30 -25.86 6.27 7.12
CA THR A 30 -25.01 6.40 5.93
C THR A 30 -23.64 6.96 6.30
N LYS A 31 -23.60 7.98 7.17
CA LYS A 31 -22.35 8.57 7.66
C LYS A 31 -21.51 7.56 8.45
N TRP A 32 -22.14 6.77 9.30
CA TRP A 32 -21.49 5.67 10.00
C TRP A 32 -20.92 4.66 9.01
N ALA A 33 -21.72 4.15 8.07
CA ALA A 33 -21.28 3.20 7.06
C ALA A 33 -20.12 3.74 6.18
N ALA A 34 -20.10 5.03 5.88
CA ALA A 34 -19.04 5.68 5.13
C ALA A 34 -17.72 5.78 5.93
N THR A 35 -17.80 5.79 7.26
CA THR A 35 -16.66 6.01 8.16
C THR A 35 -15.64 4.87 8.08
N ARG A 36 -14.35 5.20 8.20
CA ARG A 36 -13.25 4.20 8.20
C ARG A 36 -13.41 3.15 9.29
N TRP A 37 -14.00 3.52 10.43
CA TRP A 37 -14.25 2.60 11.54
C TRP A 37 -15.28 1.53 11.16
N ALA A 38 -16.46 1.91 10.67
CA ALA A 38 -17.46 0.95 10.22
C ALA A 38 -16.92 0.03 9.11
N LYS A 39 -16.22 0.61 8.11
CA LYS A 39 -15.57 -0.18 7.04
C LYS A 39 -14.56 -1.20 7.58
N LYS A 40 -13.82 -0.89 8.66
CA LYS A 40 -12.91 -1.84 9.32
C LYS A 40 -13.65 -2.95 10.05
N ILE A 41 -14.78 -2.64 10.70
CA ILE A 41 -15.63 -3.63 11.36
C ILE A 41 -16.18 -4.59 10.30
N GLU A 42 -16.77 -4.06 9.23
CA GLU A 42 -17.32 -4.84 8.12
C GLU A 42 -16.22 -5.69 7.45
N ALA A 43 -15.03 -5.13 7.19
CA ALA A 43 -13.91 -5.88 6.63
C ALA A 43 -13.45 -7.03 7.56
N ARG A 44 -13.50 -6.83 8.88
CA ARG A 44 -13.18 -7.88 9.87
C ARG A 44 -14.20 -9.01 9.79
N GLU A 45 -15.49 -8.68 9.72
CA GLU A 45 -16.56 -9.67 9.59
C GLU A 45 -16.47 -10.45 8.27
N LYS A 46 -16.23 -9.75 7.14
CA LYS A 46 -16.01 -10.40 5.84
C LYS A 46 -14.81 -11.35 5.87
N LYS A 47 -13.72 -10.95 6.54
CA LYS A 47 -12.55 -11.82 6.72
C LYS A 47 -12.86 -13.05 7.58
N ALA A 48 -13.69 -12.90 8.61
CA ALA A 48 -14.10 -14.01 9.47
C ALA A 48 -15.02 -14.99 8.71
N LYS A 49 -15.90 -14.49 7.84
CA LYS A 49 -16.84 -15.29 7.01
C LYS A 49 -16.20 -15.88 5.75
N MET A 50 -14.92 -15.59 5.47
CA MET A 50 -14.27 -15.96 4.22
C MET A 50 -14.05 -17.48 4.11
N THR A 51 -14.47 -18.06 3.00
CA THR A 51 -14.34 -19.49 2.72
C THR A 51 -12.91 -19.87 2.34
N ASP A 52 -12.60 -21.17 2.35
CA ASP A 52 -11.25 -21.64 2.03
C ASP A 52 -10.83 -21.34 0.59
N PHE A 53 -11.75 -21.50 -0.36
CA PHE A 53 -11.50 -21.15 -1.76
C PHE A 53 -11.22 -19.65 -1.94
N ASP A 54 -11.91 -18.79 -1.19
CA ASP A 54 -11.64 -17.35 -1.19
C ASP A 54 -10.25 -17.03 -0.61
N ARG A 55 -9.81 -17.75 0.42
CA ARG A 55 -8.45 -17.62 0.96
C ARG A 55 -7.39 -17.96 -0.08
N TYR A 56 -7.59 -19.00 -0.88
CA TYR A 56 -6.68 -19.36 -1.97
C TYR A 56 -6.58 -18.24 -3.03
N LYS A 57 -7.73 -17.71 -3.48
CA LYS A 57 -7.77 -16.57 -4.43
C LYS A 57 -7.04 -15.34 -3.87
N VAL A 58 -7.32 -14.97 -2.62
CA VAL A 58 -6.66 -13.84 -1.95
C VAL A 58 -5.15 -14.06 -1.84
N MET A 59 -4.70 -15.27 -1.51
CA MET A 59 -3.27 -15.59 -1.40
C MET A 59 -2.53 -15.37 -2.72
N LYS A 60 -3.08 -15.87 -3.83
CA LYS A 60 -2.45 -15.72 -5.16
C LYS A 60 -2.39 -14.25 -5.60
N ALA A 61 -3.50 -13.51 -5.44
CA ALA A 61 -3.55 -12.09 -5.76
C ALA A 61 -2.57 -11.28 -4.90
N LYS A 62 -2.53 -11.54 -3.58
CA LYS A 62 -1.61 -10.87 -2.64
C LYS A 62 -0.14 -11.15 -2.95
N LYS A 63 0.19 -12.38 -3.35
CA LYS A 63 1.56 -12.76 -3.75
C LYS A 63 2.05 -11.94 -4.95
N MET A 64 1.21 -11.81 -5.99
CA MET A 64 1.55 -11.02 -7.18
C MET A 64 1.69 -9.52 -6.84
N ARG A 65 0.72 -8.95 -6.13
CA ARG A 65 0.77 -7.55 -5.69
C ARG A 65 2.04 -7.24 -4.90
N ASN A 66 2.39 -8.09 -3.93
CA ASN A 66 3.58 -7.90 -3.10
C ASN A 66 4.89 -7.99 -3.89
N ARG A 67 4.95 -8.81 -4.94
CA ARG A 67 6.11 -8.89 -5.83
C ARG A 67 6.31 -7.57 -6.58
N ILE A 68 5.24 -7.01 -7.15
CA ILE A 68 5.29 -5.73 -7.87
C ILE A 68 5.74 -4.61 -6.92
N ILE A 69 5.11 -4.49 -5.75
CA ILE A 69 5.48 -3.47 -4.75
C ILE A 69 6.94 -3.61 -4.33
N LYS A 70 7.42 -4.83 -4.08
CA LYS A 70 8.82 -5.07 -3.68
C LYS A 70 9.81 -4.61 -4.76
N LEU A 71 9.53 -4.89 -6.02
CA LEU A 71 10.38 -4.45 -7.14
C LEU A 71 10.42 -2.92 -7.23
N GLU A 72 9.26 -2.28 -7.12
CA GLU A 72 9.16 -0.83 -7.22
C GLU A 72 9.83 -0.11 -6.04
N VAL A 73 9.60 -0.59 -4.81
CA VAL A 73 10.28 -0.09 -3.61
C VAL A 73 11.80 -0.22 -3.76
N LYS A 74 12.31 -1.33 -4.30
CA LYS A 74 13.75 -1.51 -4.53
C LYS A 74 14.32 -0.51 -5.54
N LYS A 75 13.58 -0.19 -6.60
CA LYS A 75 13.98 0.86 -7.56
C LYS A 75 14.03 2.23 -6.89
N LEU A 76 13.01 2.59 -6.13
CA LEU A 76 12.94 3.85 -5.40
C LEU A 76 14.07 3.98 -4.37
N GLN A 77 14.38 2.90 -3.64
CA GLN A 77 15.51 2.87 -2.70
C GLN A 77 16.85 3.04 -3.42
N LYS A 78 17.05 2.39 -4.58
CA LYS A 78 18.27 2.57 -5.38
C LYS A 78 18.40 4.01 -5.87
N ALA A 79 17.31 4.62 -6.36
CA ALA A 79 17.30 6.01 -6.79
C ALA A 79 17.59 6.96 -5.61
N ALA A 80 16.99 6.72 -4.45
CA ALA A 80 17.25 7.48 -3.23
C ALA A 80 18.71 7.36 -2.77
N LEU A 81 19.30 6.16 -2.83
CA LEU A 81 20.71 5.94 -2.49
C LEU A 81 21.65 6.67 -3.46
N LEU A 82 21.36 6.63 -4.77
CA LEU A 82 22.14 7.35 -5.78
C LEU A 82 22.06 8.88 -5.59
N LYS A 83 20.89 9.40 -5.18
CA LYS A 83 20.72 10.82 -4.83
C LYS A 83 21.48 11.19 -3.54
N ALA A 84 21.47 10.32 -2.54
CA ALA A 84 22.12 10.55 -1.25
C ALA A 84 23.66 10.36 -1.29
N SER A 85 24.17 9.55 -2.23
CA SER A 85 25.60 9.28 -2.39
C SER A 85 26.05 9.48 -3.85
N PRO A 86 26.29 10.74 -4.27
CA PRO A 86 26.71 11.04 -5.64
C PRO A 86 28.10 10.47 -6.01
N LYS A 87 28.90 10.02 -5.03
CA LYS A 87 30.24 9.43 -5.24
C LYS A 87 30.26 7.96 -5.67
N LYS A 88 29.12 7.30 -5.90
CA LYS A 88 29.09 5.91 -6.40
C LYS A 88 28.18 5.73 -7.62
N ALA A 89 28.39 6.57 -8.65
CA ALA A 89 28.13 6.19 -10.04
C ALA A 89 29.27 5.27 -10.54
N PRO A 90 29.04 4.37 -11.51
CA PRO A 90 29.77 3.11 -11.62
C PRO A 90 31.20 3.34 -12.14
N ALA A 91 32.18 3.26 -11.25
CA ALA A 91 33.58 2.98 -11.60
C ALA A 91 33.78 1.50 -12.04
N ALA A 92 32.73 0.83 -12.53
CA ALA A 92 32.76 -0.56 -13.00
C ALA A 92 32.55 -0.69 -14.53
N ALA A 93 32.60 0.43 -15.27
CA ALA A 93 32.58 0.43 -16.74
C ALA A 93 33.91 0.90 -17.39
N LYS A 94 34.97 1.16 -16.59
CA LYS A 94 36.31 1.53 -17.09
C LYS A 94 37.35 0.40 -17.03
N GLY A 95 36.95 -0.83 -16.67
CA GLY A 95 37.87 -1.98 -16.58
C GLY A 95 37.90 -2.92 -17.80
N ALA A 96 36.91 -2.87 -18.70
CA ALA A 96 36.80 -3.84 -19.80
C ALA A 96 37.39 -3.35 -21.15
N ALA A 97 37.62 -2.04 -21.32
CA ALA A 97 38.09 -1.49 -22.59
C ALA A 97 39.62 -1.56 -22.77
N ALA A 98 40.40 -1.77 -21.70
CA ALA A 98 41.86 -1.81 -21.79
C ALA A 98 42.43 -3.18 -22.22
N ALA A 99 41.66 -4.27 -22.08
CA ALA A 99 42.11 -5.61 -22.45
C ALA A 99 41.92 -5.94 -23.95
N ALA A 100 41.05 -5.23 -24.67
CA ALA A 100 40.78 -5.51 -26.09
C ALA A 100 41.77 -4.83 -27.06
N VAL A 101 42.47 -3.77 -26.64
CA VAL A 101 43.37 -3.00 -27.53
C VAL A 101 44.81 -3.54 -27.52
N ALA A 102 45.20 -4.31 -26.49
CA ALA A 102 46.54 -4.91 -26.41
C ALA A 102 46.73 -6.16 -27.29
N ALA A 103 45.65 -6.85 -27.67
CA ALA A 103 45.72 -8.05 -28.51
C ALA A 103 45.82 -7.75 -30.03
N ALA A 104 45.73 -6.48 -30.45
CA ALA A 104 45.68 -6.09 -31.86
C ALA A 104 46.93 -5.36 -32.37
N LYS A 105 48.04 -5.34 -31.61
CA LYS A 105 49.26 -4.62 -32.01
C LYS A 105 50.56 -5.36 -31.68
N VAL A 106 50.81 -6.52 -32.28
CA VAL A 106 52.07 -6.79 -32.99
C VAL A 106 51.80 -7.74 -34.17
N PRO A 107 52.05 -7.31 -35.41
CA PRO A 107 51.98 -8.15 -36.60
C PRO A 107 53.32 -8.88 -36.85
N GLY A 108 53.23 -10.18 -37.12
CA GLY A 108 54.17 -11.07 -37.85
C GLY A 108 55.68 -10.84 -37.82
N LYS A 109 56.44 -11.88 -37.44
CA LYS A 109 57.33 -12.66 -38.34
C LYS A 109 58.17 -13.67 -37.54
N ARG A 110 58.36 -14.83 -38.19
CA ARG A 110 59.13 -16.03 -37.84
C ARG A 110 58.42 -17.02 -36.93
#